data_AF-A0A2A5BJ82-F1
#
_entry.id   AF-A0A2A5BJ82-F1
#
_cell.length_a   1.000
_cell.length_b   1.000
_cell.length_c   1.000
_cell.angle_alpha   90.00
_cell.angle_beta   90.00
_cell.angle_gamma   90.00
#
_symmetry.space_group_name_H-M   'P 1'
#
loop_
_entity.id
_entity.type
_entity.pdbx_description
1 polymer ?
#
loop_
_entity_poly.entity_id
_entity_poly.type
_entity_poly.pdbx_seq_one_letter_code
_entity_poly.pdbx_strand_id
1 'polypeptide(L)'
;MDLLEIPRIIEDVDFNAVHDRLDSNHPLTTSPRIVNSNILLTGLAHCAQCHPRMRIQTGKGGAYRYYKCGKHADSGKAVCTGCSVRMEKLDKIVLNVLIDRILAPGRISPLFERSLDRERTVQNRIKQLKSDKREMKKQLDALWRQTALARFAAGCVT
;
A
#
# COMPACT_ATOMS: atom_id res chain seq x y z
N MET A 1 -20.40 35.99 11.74
CA MET A 1 -19.29 35.02 11.83
C MET A 1 -19.61 33.97 10.78
N ASP A 2 -19.33 34.29 9.52
CA ASP A 2 -19.65 33.40 8.41
C ASP A 2 -18.67 32.23 8.47
N LEU A 3 -19.20 31.03 8.75
CA LEU A 3 -18.45 29.80 8.59
C LEU A 3 -18.11 29.70 7.09
N LEU A 4 -16.85 29.93 6.73
CA LEU A 4 -16.33 29.57 5.43
C LEU A 4 -16.48 28.05 5.27
N GLU A 5 -17.44 27.65 4.45
CA GLU A 5 -17.71 26.25 4.17
C GLU A 5 -16.59 25.72 3.26
N ILE A 6 -15.60 25.07 3.87
CA ILE A 6 -14.45 24.51 3.14
C ILE A 6 -14.93 23.22 2.44
N PRO A 7 -14.79 23.14 1.11
CA PRO A 7 -15.21 21.94 0.39
C PRO A 7 -14.36 20.75 0.81
N ARG A 8 -15.03 19.64 1.15
CA ARG A 8 -14.37 18.37 1.43
C ARG A 8 -13.63 17.88 0.19
N ILE A 9 -12.34 17.63 0.35
CA ILE A 9 -11.45 17.16 -0.74
C ILE A 9 -11.46 15.63 -0.81
N ILE A 10 -11.62 14.96 0.33
CA ILE A 10 -11.59 13.50 0.49
C ILE A 10 -12.75 13.11 1.40
N GLU A 11 -13.37 11.96 1.13
CA GLU A 11 -14.40 11.39 1.99
C GLU A 11 -13.82 10.95 3.34
N ASP A 12 -14.58 11.11 4.43
CA ASP A 12 -14.13 10.77 5.78
C ASP A 12 -13.70 9.29 5.89
N VAL A 13 -14.37 8.40 5.13
CA VAL A 13 -14.03 6.97 5.06
C VAL A 13 -12.63 6.75 4.53
N ASP A 14 -12.26 7.43 3.44
CA ASP A 14 -10.93 7.30 2.84
C ASP A 14 -9.86 7.95 3.73
N PHE A 15 -10.18 9.08 4.36
CA PHE A 15 -9.29 9.76 5.30
C PHE A 15 -8.95 8.88 6.51
N ASN A 16 -9.98 8.32 7.16
CA ASN A 16 -9.82 7.46 8.33
C ASN A 16 -9.08 6.17 7.97
N ALA A 17 -9.39 5.55 6.82
CA ALA A 17 -8.69 4.36 6.36
C ALA A 17 -7.18 4.59 6.14
N VAL A 18 -6.79 5.79 5.70
CA VAL A 18 -5.36 6.16 5.57
C VAL A 18 -4.73 6.38 6.95
N HIS A 19 -5.42 7.02 7.89
CA HIS A 19 -4.92 7.21 9.25
C HIS A 19 -4.70 5.86 9.97
N ASP A 20 -5.66 4.95 9.93
CA ASP A 20 -5.51 3.59 10.49
C ASP A 20 -4.30 2.86 9.90
N ARG A 21 -4.07 3.04 8.59
CA ARG A 21 -2.91 2.48 7.92
C ARG A 21 -1.60 3.13 8.37
N LEU A 22 -1.58 4.44 8.60
CA LEU A 22 -0.38 5.13 9.10
C LEU A 22 -0.05 4.71 10.53
N ASP A 23 -1.06 4.60 11.39
CA ASP A 23 -0.91 4.19 12.79
C ASP A 23 -0.41 2.75 12.92
N SER A 24 -0.99 1.83 12.15
CA SER A 24 -0.53 0.42 12.11
C SER A 24 0.89 0.26 11.55
N ASN A 25 1.30 1.11 10.60
CA ASN A 25 2.65 1.10 10.02
C ASN A 25 3.63 2.01 10.76
N HIS A 26 3.21 2.66 11.84
CA HIS A 26 4.05 3.58 12.59
C HIS A 26 5.35 2.88 13.04
N PRO A 27 6.54 3.45 12.84
CA PRO A 27 7.82 2.75 13.00
C PRO A 27 8.09 2.28 14.45
N LEU A 28 7.47 2.92 15.44
CA LEU A 28 7.52 2.50 16.84
C LEU A 28 6.59 1.30 17.14
N THR A 29 5.54 1.12 16.35
CA THR A 29 4.56 0.04 16.48
C THR A 29 4.97 -1.17 15.64
N THR A 30 5.27 -0.93 14.37
CA THR A 30 5.67 -1.95 13.40
C THR A 30 7.01 -1.58 12.80
N SER A 31 7.99 -2.48 12.91
CA SER A 31 9.32 -2.25 12.34
C SER A 31 9.23 -2.00 10.82
N PRO A 32 9.93 -0.99 10.26
CA PRO A 32 9.93 -0.70 8.83
C PRO A 32 10.35 -1.89 7.94
N ARG A 33 11.16 -2.81 8.48
CA ARG A 33 11.56 -4.03 7.78
C ARG A 33 10.39 -4.98 7.53
N ILE A 34 9.31 -4.91 8.32
CA ILE A 34 8.11 -5.71 8.13
C ILE A 34 7.22 -5.06 7.06
N VAL A 35 6.97 -3.75 7.20
CA VAL A 35 6.10 -2.98 6.29
C VAL A 35 6.65 -2.96 4.85
N ASN A 36 7.96 -2.80 4.69
CA ASN A 36 8.60 -2.67 3.37
C ASN A 36 9.15 -4.02 2.84
N SER A 37 8.75 -5.15 3.43
CA SER A 37 9.31 -6.44 3.03
C SER A 37 8.68 -6.98 1.75
N ASN A 38 9.52 -7.39 0.80
CA ASN A 38 9.09 -8.14 -0.39
C ASN A 38 9.12 -9.67 -0.18
N ILE A 39 9.13 -10.13 1.08
CA ILE A 39 9.22 -11.56 1.42
C ILE A 39 7.92 -12.01 2.08
N LEU A 40 7.30 -13.04 1.48
CA LEU A 40 5.96 -13.55 1.79
C LEU A 40 5.67 -13.72 3.29
N LEU A 41 6.57 -14.37 4.03
CA LEU A 41 6.30 -14.74 5.43
C LEU A 41 6.97 -13.80 6.44
N THR A 42 7.39 -12.60 6.02
CA THR A 42 7.96 -11.61 6.93
C THR A 42 6.94 -11.17 7.97
N GLY A 43 7.29 -11.26 9.24
CA GLY A 43 6.35 -10.93 10.31
C GLY A 43 5.21 -11.95 10.50
N LEU A 44 5.19 -13.05 9.74
CA LEU A 44 4.18 -14.10 9.88
C LEU A 44 4.79 -15.43 10.34
N ALA A 45 6.01 -15.75 9.90
CA ALA A 45 6.68 -16.98 10.32
C ALA A 45 7.20 -16.87 11.76
N HIS A 46 6.80 -17.80 12.62
CA HIS A 46 7.26 -17.94 13.99
C HIS A 46 8.02 -19.26 14.18
N CYS A 47 9.03 -19.25 15.05
CA CYS A 47 9.80 -20.45 15.36
C CYS A 47 8.93 -21.45 16.14
N ALA A 48 8.81 -22.68 15.64
CA ALA A 48 8.02 -23.73 16.30
C ALA A 48 8.48 -24.07 17.74
N GLN A 49 9.75 -23.82 18.08
CA GLN A 49 10.28 -24.14 19.40
C GLN A 49 10.11 -23.01 20.40
N CYS A 50 10.63 -21.82 20.09
CA CYS A 50 10.65 -20.71 21.06
C CYS A 50 9.55 -19.67 20.81
N HIS A 51 8.89 -19.69 19.65
CA HIS A 51 7.86 -18.75 19.19
C HIS A 51 8.24 -17.32 18.75
N PRO A 52 9.48 -16.78 18.79
CA PRO A 52 9.76 -15.49 18.19
C PRO A 52 9.65 -15.57 16.67
N ARG A 53 9.53 -14.38 16.07
CA ARG A 53 9.51 -14.20 14.62
C ARG A 53 10.80 -14.77 13.99
N MET A 54 10.63 -15.39 12.84
CA MET A 54 11.73 -15.83 11.99
C MET A 54 12.18 -14.66 11.10
N ARG A 55 13.46 -14.64 10.75
CA ARG A 55 14.07 -13.66 9.84
C ARG A 55 14.72 -14.36 8.66
N ILE A 56 14.91 -13.62 7.57
CA ILE A 56 15.68 -14.15 6.43
C ILE A 56 17.17 -14.12 6.74
N GLN A 57 17.82 -15.25 6.47
CA GLN A 57 19.25 -15.35 6.33
C GLN A 57 19.58 -15.75 4.89
N THR A 58 20.49 -15.00 4.27
CA THR A 58 21.03 -15.30 2.94
C THR A 58 22.34 -16.08 3.04
N GLY A 59 22.59 -16.94 2.05
CA GLY A 59 23.86 -17.64 1.85
C GLY A 59 24.33 -17.49 0.41
N LYS A 60 25.64 -17.62 0.17
CA LYS A 60 26.27 -17.56 -1.17
C LYS A 60 25.82 -16.34 -1.98
N GLY A 61 26.02 -15.14 -1.44
CA GLY A 61 25.65 -13.88 -2.11
C GLY A 61 24.14 -13.67 -2.32
N GLY A 62 23.29 -14.44 -1.64
CA GLY A 62 21.83 -14.36 -1.79
C GLY A 62 21.23 -15.43 -2.70
N ALA A 63 22.05 -16.33 -3.26
CA ALA A 63 21.58 -17.48 -4.03
C ALA A 63 20.70 -18.43 -3.20
N TYR A 64 20.94 -18.49 -1.89
CA TYR A 64 20.11 -19.25 -0.97
C TYR A 64 19.50 -18.34 0.09
N ARG A 65 18.22 -18.57 0.39
CA ARG A 65 17.48 -17.86 1.42
C ARG A 65 16.81 -18.85 2.35
N TYR A 66 16.90 -18.58 3.65
CA TYR A 66 16.35 -19.41 4.70
C TYR A 66 15.56 -18.54 5.67
N TYR A 67 14.41 -19.02 6.10
CA TYR A 67 13.78 -18.51 7.32
C TYR A 67 14.52 -19.13 8.50
N LYS A 68 15.14 -18.30 9.32
CA LYS A 68 15.85 -18.71 10.54
C LYS A 68 15.22 -18.07 11.77
N CYS A 69 15.17 -18.81 12.87
CA CYS A 69 14.74 -18.27 14.16
C CYS A 69 15.56 -17.02 14.52
N GLY A 70 14.89 -15.88 14.73
CA GLY A 70 15.54 -14.61 15.07
C GLY A 70 16.30 -14.69 16.39
N LYS A 71 15.65 -15.19 17.44
CA LYS A 71 16.25 -15.28 18.79
C LYS A 71 17.44 -16.23 18.87
N HIS A 72 17.41 -17.34 18.13
CA HIS A 72 18.60 -18.20 17.98
C HIS A 72 19.73 -17.48 17.22
N ALA A 73 19.38 -16.68 16.20
CA ALA A 73 20.36 -15.98 15.41
C ALA A 73 20.98 -14.78 16.16
N ASP A 74 20.31 -14.25 17.18
CA ASP A 74 20.81 -13.14 18.02
C ASP A 74 21.47 -13.63 19.31
N SER A 75 20.89 -14.62 19.99
CA SER A 75 21.33 -15.10 21.31
C SER A 75 21.91 -16.52 21.30
N GLY A 76 22.01 -17.15 20.14
CA GLY A 76 22.66 -18.45 19.96
C GLY A 76 21.87 -19.65 20.49
N LYS A 77 22.61 -20.77 20.64
CA LYS A 77 22.07 -22.09 21.01
C LYS A 77 21.50 -22.15 22.43
N ALA A 78 21.95 -21.26 23.33
CA ALA A 78 21.49 -21.22 24.71
C ALA A 78 19.98 -20.97 24.84
N VAL A 79 19.38 -20.29 23.85
CA VAL A 79 17.97 -19.85 23.91
C VAL A 79 17.04 -20.67 23.01
N CYS A 80 17.58 -21.26 21.94
CA CYS A 80 16.82 -22.11 21.02
C CYS A 80 17.82 -23.00 20.27
N THR A 81 17.47 -24.26 19.97
CA THR A 81 18.35 -25.16 19.22
C THR A 81 18.59 -24.67 17.79
N GLY A 82 17.66 -23.87 17.28
CA GLY A 82 17.72 -23.20 16.00
C GLY A 82 16.86 -23.91 14.97
N CYS A 83 15.81 -23.22 14.50
CA CYS A 83 15.06 -23.63 13.32
C CYS A 83 15.54 -22.84 12.11
N SER A 84 15.90 -23.55 11.03
CA SER A 84 16.26 -22.98 9.74
C SER A 84 15.59 -23.77 8.62
N VAL A 85 14.77 -23.11 7.81
CA VAL A 85 14.03 -23.74 6.71
C VAL A 85 14.28 -22.98 5.43
N ARG A 86 14.56 -23.68 4.33
CA ARG A 86 14.75 -23.07 3.01
C ARG A 86 13.48 -22.32 2.61
N MET A 87 13.62 -21.04 2.24
CA MET A 87 12.52 -20.13 1.93
C MET A 87 11.58 -20.75 0.89
N GLU A 88 12.15 -21.21 -0.23
CA GLU A 88 11.42 -21.84 -1.32
C GLU A 88 10.52 -23.00 -0.87
N LYS A 89 11.00 -23.83 0.07
CA LYS A 89 10.24 -24.97 0.57
C LYS A 89 9.06 -24.51 1.43
N LEU A 90 9.32 -23.59 2.37
CA LEU A 90 8.28 -23.11 3.27
C LEU A 90 7.22 -22.30 2.52
N ASP A 91 7.64 -21.40 1.63
CA ASP A 91 6.74 -20.59 0.81
C ASP A 91 5.86 -21.48 -0.07
N LYS A 92 6.42 -22.53 -0.72
CA LYS A 92 5.62 -23.49 -1.51
C LYS A 92 4.53 -24.16 -0.68
N ILE A 93 4.86 -24.62 0.53
CA ILE A 93 3.88 -25.28 1.41
C ILE A 93 2.76 -24.30 1.77
N VAL A 94 3.11 -23.08 2.19
CA VAL A 94 2.11 -22.07 2.58
C VAL A 94 1.25 -21.68 1.38
N LEU A 95 1.86 -21.43 0.22
CA LEU A 95 1.14 -21.09 -1.00
C LEU A 95 0.16 -22.18 -1.44
N ASN A 96 0.57 -23.45 -1.40
CA ASN A 96 -0.33 -24.56 -1.74
C ASN A 96 -1.55 -24.59 -0.81
N VAL A 97 -1.35 -24.45 0.50
CA VAL A 97 -2.46 -24.41 1.46
C VAL A 97 -3.38 -23.21 1.22
N LEU A 98 -2.81 -22.04 0.90
CA LEU A 98 -3.59 -20.85 0.55
C LEU A 98 -4.40 -21.05 -0.72
N ILE A 99 -3.80 -21.67 -1.75
CA ILE A 99 -4.46 -21.97 -3.01
C ILE A 99 -5.64 -22.91 -2.77
N ASP A 100 -5.42 -24.00 -2.05
CA ASP A 100 -6.43 -25.03 -1.84
C ASP A 100 -7.58 -24.56 -0.95
N ARG A 101 -7.30 -23.77 0.09
CA ARG A 101 -8.30 -23.38 1.10
C ARG A 101 -8.99 -22.05 0.83
N ILE A 102 -8.24 -21.06 0.34
CA ILE A 102 -8.71 -19.68 0.21
C ILE A 102 -9.00 -19.35 -1.24
N LEU A 103 -8.08 -19.72 -2.15
CA LEU A 103 -8.13 -19.32 -3.56
C LEU A 103 -8.76 -20.41 -4.46
N ALA A 104 -9.54 -21.33 -3.88
CA ALA A 104 -10.28 -22.30 -4.67
C ALA A 104 -11.14 -21.58 -5.73
N PRO A 105 -11.15 -22.03 -6.99
CA PRO A 105 -11.68 -21.26 -8.12
C PRO A 105 -13.13 -20.83 -7.95
N GLY A 106 -13.97 -21.65 -7.30
CA GLY A 106 -15.36 -21.30 -7.00
C GLY A 106 -15.54 -20.10 -6.06
N ARG A 107 -14.52 -19.72 -5.27
CA ARG A 107 -14.56 -18.56 -4.36
C ARG A 107 -13.87 -17.33 -4.95
N ILE A 108 -12.89 -17.53 -5.82
CA ILE A 108 -12.05 -16.44 -6.31
C ILE A 108 -12.72 -15.61 -7.42
N SER A 109 -13.48 -16.26 -8.30
CA SER A 109 -14.15 -15.60 -9.43
C SER A 109 -15.01 -14.40 -9.03
N PRO A 110 -15.94 -14.51 -8.05
CA PRO A 110 -16.76 -13.35 -7.67
C PRO A 110 -15.95 -12.22 -7.00
N LEU A 111 -14.85 -12.54 -6.32
CA LEU A 111 -13.97 -11.54 -5.72
C LEU A 111 -13.15 -10.79 -6.79
N PHE A 112 -12.72 -11.49 -7.83
CA PHE A 112 -12.03 -10.89 -8.98
C PHE A 112 -12.96 -10.02 -9.79
N GLU A 113 -14.18 -10.47 -10.08
CA GLU A 113 -15.20 -9.68 -10.78
C GLU A 113 -15.48 -8.36 -10.04
N ARG A 114 -15.72 -8.43 -8.73
CA ARG A 114 -15.92 -7.23 -7.90
C ARG A 114 -14.72 -6.28 -7.90
N SER A 115 -13.50 -6.82 -7.91
CA SER A 115 -12.29 -6.01 -7.95
C SER A 115 -12.11 -5.32 -9.30
N LEU A 116 -12.35 -6.04 -10.40
CA LEU A 116 -12.30 -5.49 -11.76
C LEU A 116 -13.34 -4.38 -11.97
N ASP A 117 -14.55 -4.55 -11.43
CA ASP A 117 -15.59 -3.52 -11.49
C ASP A 117 -15.21 -2.28 -10.66
N ARG A 118 -14.58 -2.47 -9.50
CA ARG A 118 -14.05 -1.36 -8.70
C ARG A 118 -12.93 -0.62 -9.44
N GLU A 119 -12.00 -1.34 -10.08
CA GLU A 119 -10.95 -0.74 -10.90
C GLU A 119 -11.52 0.08 -12.06
N ARG A 120 -12.49 -0.47 -12.79
CA ARG A 120 -13.20 0.26 -13.86
C ARG A 120 -13.82 1.55 -13.34
N THR A 121 -14.48 1.48 -12.18
CA THR A 121 -15.09 2.65 -11.53
C THR A 121 -14.05 3.71 -11.17
N VAL A 122 -12.93 3.31 -10.57
CA VAL A 122 -11.82 4.22 -10.23
C VAL A 122 -11.21 4.84 -11.50
N GLN A 123 -10.97 4.05 -12.54
CA GLN A 123 -10.44 4.53 -13.82
C GLN A 123 -11.39 5.54 -14.48
N ASN A 124 -12.69 5.29 -14.44
CA ASN A 124 -13.70 6.23 -14.94
C ASN A 124 -13.68 7.54 -14.14
N ARG A 125 -13.58 7.46 -12.80
CA ARG A 125 -13.47 8.65 -11.94
C ARG A 125 -12.19 9.44 -12.22
N ILE A 126 -11.06 8.77 -12.44
CA ILE A 126 -9.79 9.41 -12.85
C ILE A 126 -9.94 10.12 -14.20
N LYS A 127 -10.60 9.47 -15.17
CA LYS A 127 -10.88 10.09 -16.49
C LYS A 127 -11.74 11.34 -16.34
N GLN A 128 -12.81 11.26 -15.54
CA GLN A 128 -13.70 12.39 -15.26
C GLN A 128 -12.96 13.55 -14.59
N LEU A 129 -12.21 13.28 -13.51
CA LEU A 129 -11.42 14.31 -12.83
C LEU A 129 -10.38 14.95 -13.77
N LYS A 130 -9.82 14.19 -14.71
CA LYS A 130 -8.91 14.74 -15.75
C LYS A 130 -9.65 15.62 -16.75
N SER A 131 -10.88 15.30 -17.17
CA SER A 131 -11.67 16.18 -18.03
C SER A 131 -12.07 17.44 -17.29
N ASP A 132 -12.54 17.32 -16.04
CA ASP A 132 -12.97 18.46 -15.23
C ASP A 132 -11.80 19.41 -14.99
N LYS A 133 -10.62 18.88 -14.66
CA LYS A 133 -9.39 19.67 -14.54
C LYS A 133 -9.05 20.43 -15.84
N ARG A 134 -9.23 19.80 -17.01
CA ARG A 134 -8.97 20.45 -18.30
C ARG A 134 -9.97 21.58 -18.56
N GLU A 135 -11.24 21.35 -18.23
CA GLU A 135 -12.30 22.35 -18.42
C GLU A 135 -12.11 23.56 -17.50
N MET A 136 -11.88 23.31 -16.21
CA MET A 136 -11.57 24.38 -15.24
C MET A 136 -10.33 25.18 -15.65
N LYS A 137 -9.31 24.52 -16.22
CA LYS A 137 -8.12 25.21 -16.74
C LYS A 137 -8.45 26.11 -17.92
N LYS A 138 -9.30 25.67 -18.86
CA LYS A 138 -9.74 26.52 -19.99
C LYS A 138 -10.54 27.73 -19.52
N GLN A 139 -11.45 27.53 -18.57
CA GLN A 139 -12.25 28.61 -17.99
C GLN A 139 -11.35 29.63 -17.30
N LEU A 140 -10.37 29.16 -16.53
CA LEU A 140 -9.36 30.00 -15.92
C LEU A 140 -8.57 30.79 -16.97
N ASP A 141 -8.06 30.14 -18.02
CA ASP A 141 -7.32 30.79 -19.10
C ASP A 141 -8.18 31.85 -19.84
N ALA A 142 -9.48 31.59 -20.03
CA ALA A 142 -10.41 32.54 -20.64
C ALA A 142 -10.62 33.78 -19.75
N LEU A 143 -10.81 33.60 -18.44
CA LEU A 143 -10.92 34.69 -17.47
C LEU A 143 -9.63 35.52 -17.40
N TRP A 144 -8.45 34.88 -17.42
CA TRP A 144 -7.17 35.58 -17.48
C TRP A 144 -7.03 36.41 -18.76
N ARG A 145 -7.49 35.91 -19.92
CA ARG A 145 -7.50 36.70 -21.16
C ARG A 145 -8.44 37.91 -21.06
N GLN A 146 -9.64 37.73 -20.51
CA GLN A 146 -10.60 38.83 -20.33
C GLN A 146 -10.08 39.91 -19.38
N THR A 147 -9.49 39.53 -18.26
CA THR A 147 -8.90 40.48 -17.30
C THR A 147 -7.66 41.17 -17.87
N ALA A 148 -6.81 40.46 -18.61
CA ALA A 148 -5.67 41.06 -19.32
C ALA A 148 -6.12 42.07 -20.38
N LEU A 149 -7.15 41.75 -21.17
CA LEU A 149 -7.75 42.66 -22.16
C LEU A 149 -8.42 43.86 -21.49
N ALA A 150 -9.17 43.66 -20.41
CA ALA A 150 -9.81 44.74 -19.65
C ALA A 150 -8.77 45.69 -19.01
N ARG A 151 -7.65 45.15 -18.51
CA ARG A 151 -6.54 45.94 -17.98
C ARG A 151 -5.80 46.73 -19.06
N PHE A 152 -5.67 46.18 -20.27
CA PHE A 152 -5.13 46.90 -21.43
C PHE A 152 -6.06 48.00 -21.93
N ALA A 153 -7.38 47.73 -22.00
CA ALA A 153 -8.39 48.69 -22.42
C ALA A 153 -8.52 49.86 -21.42
N ALA A 154 -8.42 49.58 -20.11
CA ALA A 154 -8.42 50.61 -19.07
C ALA A 154 -7.14 51.48 -19.05
N GLY A 155 -6.05 51.01 -19.68
CA GLY A 155 -4.78 51.75 -19.78
C GLY A 155 -4.57 52.51 -21.09
N CYS A 156 -5.48 52.39 -22.07
CA CYS A 156 -5.37 53.01 -23.39
C CYS A 156 -6.17 54.33 -23.51
N VAL A 157 -6.76 54.82 -22.41
CA VAL A 157 -7.43 56.12 -22.32
C VAL A 157 -6.53 57.10 -21.56
N THR A 158 -5.42 57.49 -22.18
CA THR A 158 -4.66 58.73 -21.90
C THR A 158 -3.84 59.08 -23.13
#